data_AF-A0A936QD78-F1
#
_entry.id   AF-A0A936QD78-F1
#
_cell.length_a   1.000
_cell.length_b   1.000
_cell.length_c   1.000
_cell.angle_alpha   90.00
_cell.angle_beta   90.00
_cell.angle_gamma   90.00
#
_symmetry.space_group_name_H-M   'P 1'
#
loop_
_entity.id
_entity.type
_entity.pdbx_description
1 polymer ?
#
loop_
_entity_poly.entity_id
_entity_poly.type
_entity_poly.pdbx_seq_one_letter_code
_entity_poly.pdbx_strand_id
1 'polypeptide(L)'
;MGRRCDETIGQFLESLKKAGVEISNEGELRARLEEVQRWHYAFITLASNGRLIGISFSEQGRGINEGKLRETFERYNFPDHTDTLFTAALKAAH
;
A
#
# COMPACT_ATOMS: atom_id res chain seq x y z
N MET A 1 -14.47 2.18 19.86
CA MET A 1 -13.82 3.34 19.20
C MET A 1 -12.72 2.79 18.31
N GLY A 2 -12.98 2.59 17.01
CA GLY A 2 -12.02 2.03 16.04
C GLY A 2 -12.20 2.51 14.60
N ARG A 3 -13.21 3.38 14.34
CA ARG A 3 -13.63 3.74 12.97
C ARG A 3 -12.65 4.66 12.21
N ARG A 4 -11.72 5.33 12.90
CA ARG A 4 -10.77 6.23 12.22
C ARG A 4 -9.72 5.49 11.42
N CYS A 5 -9.26 4.34 11.89
CA CYS A 5 -8.20 3.58 11.21
C CYS A 5 -8.76 2.90 9.95
N ASP A 6 -9.94 2.30 10.04
CA ASP A 6 -10.60 1.62 8.94
C ASP A 6 -10.84 2.53 7.71
N GLU A 7 -11.46 3.70 7.94
CA GLU A 7 -11.75 4.65 6.87
C GLU A 7 -10.45 5.22 6.25
N THR A 8 -9.42 5.45 7.07
CA THR A 8 -8.11 5.91 6.61
C THR A 8 -7.40 4.87 5.75
N ILE A 9 -7.43 3.59 6.16
CA ILE A 9 -6.84 2.48 5.40
C ILE A 9 -7.56 2.32 4.06
N GLY A 10 -8.90 2.32 4.07
CA GLY A 10 -9.69 2.24 2.84
C GLY A 10 -9.38 3.38 1.87
N GLN A 11 -9.30 4.62 2.35
CA GLN A 11 -8.93 5.79 1.53
C GLN A 11 -7.49 5.71 1.01
N PHE A 12 -6.56 5.17 1.80
CA PHE A 12 -5.18 4.93 1.38
C PHE A 12 -5.11 3.91 0.23
N LEU A 13 -5.74 2.75 0.39
CA LEU A 13 -5.79 1.70 -0.64
C LEU A 13 -6.48 2.19 -1.92
N GLU A 14 -7.54 2.99 -1.80
CA GLU A 14 -8.18 3.62 -2.96
C GLU A 14 -7.25 4.62 -3.66
N SER A 15 -6.45 5.38 -2.89
CA SER A 15 -5.47 6.31 -3.45
C SER A 15 -4.34 5.58 -4.18
N LEU A 16 -3.88 4.43 -3.66
CA LEU A 16 -2.93 3.55 -4.35
C LEU A 16 -3.51 3.06 -5.69
N LYS A 17 -4.76 2.59 -5.70
CA LYS A 17 -5.45 2.18 -6.94
C LYS A 17 -5.56 3.34 -7.94
N LYS A 18 -5.87 4.56 -7.48
CA LYS A 18 -5.88 5.79 -8.31
C LYS A 18 -4.50 6.20 -8.82
N ALA A 19 -3.43 5.77 -8.15
CA ALA A 19 -2.05 5.93 -8.61
C ALA A 19 -1.63 4.85 -9.62
N GLY A 20 -2.47 3.85 -9.89
CA GLY A 20 -2.17 2.74 -10.81
C GLY A 20 -1.53 1.54 -10.14
N VAL A 21 -1.70 1.36 -8.83
CA VAL A 21 -1.28 0.16 -8.10
C VAL A 21 -2.43 -0.84 -8.08
N GLU A 22 -2.19 -2.04 -8.58
CA GLU A 22 -3.10 -3.17 -8.46
C GLU A 22 -2.76 -3.96 -7.20
N ILE A 23 -3.79 -4.24 -6.40
CA ILE A 23 -3.65 -4.94 -5.11
C ILE A 23 -4.36 -6.28 -5.20
N SER A 24 -3.58 -7.36 -5.20
CA SER A 24 -4.12 -8.71 -5.05
C SER A 24 -4.52 -8.95 -3.60
N ASN A 25 -5.71 -9.52 -3.41
CA ASN A 25 -6.25 -9.90 -2.10
C ASN A 25 -6.41 -8.72 -1.11
N GLU A 26 -6.96 -7.60 -1.59
CA GLU A 26 -7.19 -6.37 -0.81
C GLU A 26 -7.93 -6.60 0.52
N GLY A 27 -8.88 -7.54 0.56
CA GLY A 27 -9.64 -7.85 1.79
C GLY A 27 -8.74 -8.33 2.93
N GLU A 28 -7.78 -9.21 2.64
CA GLU A 28 -6.81 -9.70 3.64
C GLU A 28 -5.83 -8.59 4.01
N LEU A 29 -5.36 -7.80 3.03
CA LEU A 29 -4.49 -6.66 3.32
C LEU A 29 -5.16 -5.69 4.29
N ARG A 30 -6.41 -5.30 4.02
CA ARG A 30 -7.16 -4.40 4.89
C ARG A 30 -7.32 -4.99 6.28
N ALA A 31 -7.74 -6.25 6.40
CA ALA A 31 -7.89 -6.91 7.68
C ALA A 31 -6.59 -6.85 8.52
N ARG A 32 -5.43 -7.18 7.90
CA ARG A 32 -4.13 -7.12 8.60
C ARG A 32 -3.72 -5.72 9.01
N LEU A 33 -4.03 -4.73 8.19
CA LEU A 33 -3.76 -3.33 8.50
C LEU A 33 -4.66 -2.83 9.63
N GLU A 34 -5.93 -3.24 9.66
CA GLU A 34 -6.88 -2.90 10.72
C GLU A 34 -6.56 -3.58 12.07
N GLU A 35 -6.01 -4.79 12.02
CA GLU A 35 -5.62 -5.55 13.22
C GLU A 35 -4.46 -4.91 14.00
N VAL A 36 -3.60 -4.11 13.35
CA VAL A 36 -2.41 -3.54 13.97
C VAL A 36 -2.54 -2.05 14.24
N GLN A 37 -2.00 -1.61 15.39
CA GLN A 37 -1.97 -0.19 15.75
C GLN A 37 -1.01 0.63 14.85
N ARG A 38 0.00 -0.03 14.27
CA ARG A 38 1.03 0.55 13.39
C ARG A 38 0.94 -0.02 11.98
N TRP A 39 -0.17 0.26 11.31
CA TRP A 39 -0.46 -0.26 9.98
C TRP A 39 0.54 0.20 8.91
N HIS A 40 1.19 1.35 9.04
CA HIS A 40 2.25 1.78 8.11
C HIS A 40 3.41 0.77 8.03
N TYR A 41 3.90 0.31 9.18
CA TYR A 41 5.02 -0.64 9.23
C TYR A 41 4.57 -2.01 8.72
N ALA A 42 3.37 -2.46 9.10
CA ALA A 42 2.80 -3.70 8.58
C ALA A 42 2.62 -3.63 7.07
N PHE A 43 2.17 -2.50 6.51
CA PHE A 43 2.05 -2.31 5.07
C PHE A 43 3.40 -2.48 4.36
N ILE A 44 4.47 -1.84 4.84
CA ILE A 44 5.81 -1.99 4.25
C ILE A 44 6.26 -3.45 4.32
N THR A 45 6.08 -4.10 5.46
CA THR A 45 6.41 -5.53 5.61
C THR A 45 5.58 -6.40 4.67
N LEU A 46 4.29 -6.12 4.48
CA LEU A 46 3.39 -6.85 3.59
C LEU A 46 3.67 -6.52 2.11
N ALA A 47 4.17 -5.33 1.78
CA ALA A 47 4.63 -5.03 0.44
C ALA A 47 5.80 -5.92 0.04
N SER A 48 6.73 -6.21 0.96
CA SER A 48 7.87 -7.08 0.72
C SER A 48 7.59 -8.58 0.94
N ASN A 49 6.76 -8.93 1.93
CA ASN A 49 6.55 -10.32 2.38
C ASN A 49 5.11 -10.82 2.15
N GLY A 50 4.18 -9.95 1.74
CA GLY A 50 2.77 -10.29 1.56
C GLY A 50 2.54 -11.38 0.51
N ARG A 51 3.50 -11.57 -0.40
CA ARG A 51 3.45 -12.64 -1.41
C ARG A 51 3.32 -14.03 -0.76
N LEU A 52 3.86 -14.20 0.44
CA LEU A 52 3.76 -15.44 1.22
C LEU A 52 2.33 -15.76 1.66
N ILE A 53 1.47 -14.74 1.75
CA ILE A 53 0.05 -14.86 2.15
C ILE A 53 -0.90 -14.46 1.01
N GLY A 54 -0.40 -14.44 -0.23
CA GLY A 54 -1.21 -14.14 -1.43
C GLY A 54 -1.55 -12.66 -1.64
N ILE A 55 -0.94 -11.75 -0.86
CA ILE A 55 -1.05 -10.31 -1.07
C ILE A 55 0.11 -9.89 -1.97
N SER A 56 -0.18 -9.25 -3.09
CA SER A 56 0.87 -8.76 -3.99
C SER A 56 0.43 -7.45 -4.60
N PHE A 57 1.41 -6.57 -4.77
CA PHE A 57 1.22 -5.28 -5.38
C PHE A 57 1.86 -5.34 -6.76
N SER A 58 1.12 -4.92 -7.77
CA SER A 58 1.59 -4.88 -9.16
C SER A 58 1.28 -3.54 -9.78
N GLU A 59 2.02 -3.16 -10.81
CA GLU A 59 1.62 -2.02 -11.63
C GLU A 59 0.39 -2.38 -12.47
N GLN A 60 -0.61 -1.52 -12.43
CA GLN A 60 -1.68 -1.57 -13.42
C GLN A 60 -1.04 -1.23 -14.76
N GLY A 61 -1.26 -2.03 -15.81
CA GLY A 61 -0.48 -2.03 -17.08
C GLY A 61 -0.36 -0.71 -17.88
N ARG A 62 -0.80 0.43 -17.36
CA ARG A 62 -0.45 1.79 -17.81
C ARG A 62 0.76 2.40 -17.07
N GLY A 63 1.38 1.66 -16.15
CA GLY A 63 2.44 2.15 -15.28
C GLY A 63 1.91 2.91 -14.06
N ILE A 64 2.75 3.01 -13.04
CA ILE A 64 2.41 3.66 -11.77
C ILE A 64 2.72 5.15 -11.86
N ASN A 65 1.78 5.96 -11.40
CA ASN A 65 1.97 7.40 -11.28
C ASN A 65 2.72 7.70 -9.97
N GLU A 66 4.05 7.64 -10.05
CA GLU A 66 4.99 7.90 -8.94
C GLU A 66 4.68 9.21 -8.20
N GLY A 67 4.21 10.26 -8.91
CA GLY A 67 3.82 11.53 -8.31
C GLY A 67 2.60 11.43 -7.38
N LYS A 68 1.55 10.72 -7.80
CA LYS A 68 0.36 10.47 -6.97
C LYS A 68 0.66 9.52 -5.83
N LEU A 69 1.50 8.53 -6.09
CA LEU A 69 1.94 7.57 -5.11
C LEU A 69 2.68 8.28 -3.97
N ARG A 70 3.66 9.13 -4.32
CA ARG A 70 4.40 9.95 -3.35
C ARG A 70 3.48 10.88 -2.56
N GLU A 71 2.58 11.62 -3.23
CA GLU A 71 1.61 12.49 -2.55
C GLU A 71 0.74 11.70 -1.56
N THR A 72 0.34 10.48 -1.93
CA THR A 72 -0.40 9.57 -1.06
C THR A 72 0.44 9.25 0.17
N PHE A 73 1.65 8.72 0.02
CA PHE A 73 2.52 8.38 1.14
C PHE A 73 2.82 9.57 2.07
N GLU A 74 3.08 10.76 1.51
CA GLU A 74 3.28 12.00 2.26
C GLU A 74 2.03 12.37 3.08
N ARG A 75 0.83 12.29 2.47
CA ARG A 75 -0.45 12.56 3.15
C ARG A 75 -0.69 11.65 4.34
N TYR A 76 -0.29 10.38 4.23
CA TYR A 76 -0.44 9.40 5.30
C TYR A 76 0.76 9.33 6.25
N ASN A 77 1.69 10.31 6.26
CA ASN A 77 2.83 10.34 7.20
C ASN A 77 3.74 9.09 7.11
N PHE A 78 3.91 8.54 5.91
CA PHE A 78 4.97 7.56 5.69
C PHE A 78 6.35 8.25 5.67
N PRO A 79 7.42 7.56 6.11
CA PRO A 79 8.75 8.12 6.07
C PRO A 79 9.20 8.40 4.63
N ASP A 80 9.96 9.49 4.48
CA ASP A 80 10.63 9.90 3.25
C ASP A 80 11.48 8.72 2.72
N HIS A 81 11.32 8.35 1.44
CA HIS A 81 11.80 7.13 0.75
C HIS A 81 10.89 5.89 0.73
N THR A 82 9.75 5.84 1.46
CA THR A 82 8.88 4.65 1.39
C THR A 82 8.28 4.47 0.00
N ASP A 83 7.92 5.56 -0.68
CA ASP A 83 7.40 5.54 -2.04
C ASP A 83 8.41 4.92 -3.02
N THR A 84 9.70 5.27 -2.85
CA THR A 84 10.77 4.83 -3.74
C THR A 84 11.07 3.35 -3.52
N LEU A 85 11.13 2.91 -2.26
CA LEU A 85 11.28 1.50 -1.90
C LEU A 85 10.10 0.66 -2.39
N PHE A 86 8.87 1.17 -2.23
CA PHE A 86 7.67 0.49 -2.69
C PHE A 86 7.63 0.40 -4.23
N THR A 87 7.96 1.49 -4.92
CA THR A 87 8.03 1.51 -6.39
C THR A 87 9.13 0.59 -6.92
N ALA A 88 10.28 0.54 -6.24
CA ALA A 88 11.34 -0.41 -6.56
C ALA A 88 10.89 -1.87 -6.34
N ALA A 89 10.18 -2.16 -5.25
CA ALA A 89 9.63 -3.48 -4.97
C ALA A 89 8.57 -3.91 -6.01
N LEU A 90 7.74 -2.96 -6.46
CA LEU A 90 6.78 -3.16 -7.54
C LEU A 90 7.47 -3.51 -8.86
N LYS A 91 8.50 -2.74 -9.25
CA LYS A 91 9.28 -2.98 -10.47
C LYS A 91 10.07 -4.28 -10.40
N ALA A 92 10.54 -4.67 -9.22
CA ALA A 92 11.29 -5.92 -9.01
C ALA A 92 10.41 -7.19 -8.98
N ALA A 93 9.08 -7.03 -8.87
CA ALA A 93 8.13 -8.13 -8.94
C ALA A 93 7.72 -8.50 -10.39
N HIS A 94 8.20 -7.75 -11.39
CA HIS A 94 8.09 -8.01 -12.83
C HIS A 94 9.27 -8.87 -13.30
#